data_AF-A0A1V4MYM6-F1
#
_entry.id   AF-A0A1V4MYM6-F1
#
_cell.length_a   1.000
_cell.length_b   1.000
_cell.length_c   1.000
_cell.angle_alpha   90.00
_cell.angle_beta   90.00
_cell.angle_gamma   90.00
#
_symmetry.space_group_name_H-M   'P 1'
#
loop_
_entity.id
_entity.type
_entity.pdbx_description
1 polymer ?
#
loop_
_entity_poly.entity_id
_entity_poly.type
_entity_poly.pdbx_seq_one_letter_code
_entity_poly.pdbx_strand_id
1 'polypeptide(L)'
;MTAGAGLCDMHVHTSDSPDADIAAWELVRRGIQKNMAAIGFVAHLDLDPADPCYDSFDREEYDYSIGRARHESAGRLEVMKGLEVGEPHRFQEEALRRVDYGEYDFIVGALHSVEGTGMVLGEEAFGEREPLEVIEGYYAETLVMLQRADMDVLAHLGLFRRGMAIAGLDTSLDETEIWPETMREILQTLIDRGISLELNTSGLRRKESITYPTPEILGLYRGMGGTLVTLGSDSHRDPHVFFGLAQGRELLKEKGFDRAFIYRGRQPVEFPI
;
A
#
# COMPACT_ATOMS: atom_id res chain seq x y z
N MET A 1 -22.45 -25.08 3.27
CA MET A 1 -22.23 -23.67 2.92
C MET A 1 -21.19 -23.15 3.88
N THR A 2 -19.92 -23.13 3.48
CA THR A 2 -18.88 -22.45 4.26
C THR A 2 -19.25 -20.97 4.26
N ALA A 3 -19.42 -20.37 5.44
CA ALA A 3 -19.43 -18.91 5.53
C ALA A 3 -18.14 -18.43 4.85
N GLY A 4 -18.26 -17.61 3.81
CA GLY A 4 -17.08 -17.08 3.13
C GLY A 4 -16.15 -16.43 4.15
N ALA A 5 -14.83 -16.59 3.98
CA ALA A 5 -13.88 -15.88 4.81
C ALA A 5 -14.19 -14.37 4.77
N GLY A 6 -14.10 -13.70 5.92
CA GLY A 6 -14.26 -12.24 5.98
C GLY A 6 -13.24 -11.55 5.08
N LEU A 7 -13.40 -10.25 4.82
CA LEU A 7 -12.38 -9.49 4.10
C LEU A 7 -11.20 -9.16 5.02
N CYS A 8 -10.00 -9.03 4.45
CA CYS A 8 -8.86 -8.40 5.09
C CYS A 8 -8.57 -7.05 4.44
N ASP A 9 -7.98 -6.14 5.21
CA ASP A 9 -7.45 -4.88 4.72
C ASP A 9 -6.06 -4.69 5.33
N MET A 10 -5.02 -4.66 4.51
CA MET A 10 -3.62 -4.60 4.94
C MET A 10 -3.02 -3.19 4.85
N HIS A 11 -3.84 -2.18 4.54
CA HIS A 11 -3.38 -0.79 4.41
C HIS A 11 -4.45 0.16 4.95
N VAL A 12 -4.40 0.40 6.25
CA VAL A 12 -5.36 1.26 6.96
C VAL A 12 -4.62 2.27 7.82
N HIS A 13 -4.84 3.54 7.56
CA HIS A 13 -4.32 4.63 8.38
C HIS A 13 -5.28 4.94 9.53
N THR A 14 -4.71 5.55 10.55
CA THR A 14 -5.39 5.94 11.78
C THR A 14 -4.99 7.37 12.11
N SER A 15 -5.61 7.96 13.14
CA SER A 15 -5.18 9.23 13.71
C SER A 15 -3.73 9.27 14.23
N ASP A 16 -2.98 8.16 14.11
CA ASP A 16 -1.54 8.08 14.35
C ASP A 16 -0.74 8.56 13.11
N SER A 17 -1.42 8.94 12.02
CA SER A 17 -0.86 9.60 10.83
C SER A 17 -1.48 10.99 10.63
N PRO A 18 -0.73 12.00 10.15
CA PRO A 18 -1.21 13.40 10.09
C PRO A 18 -2.42 13.65 9.21
N ASP A 19 -2.63 12.81 8.19
CA ASP A 19 -3.63 12.96 7.15
C ASP A 19 -4.84 12.01 7.31
N ALA A 20 -4.90 11.31 8.44
CA ALA A 20 -6.00 10.45 8.84
C ALA A 20 -6.61 10.89 10.19
N ASP A 21 -7.92 10.68 10.36
CA ASP A 21 -8.70 11.29 11.47
C ASP A 21 -9.48 10.29 12.32
N ILE A 22 -9.31 8.98 12.09
CA ILE A 22 -10.05 7.93 12.80
C ILE A 22 -9.11 7.11 13.70
N ALA A 23 -9.48 6.95 14.96
CA ALA A 23 -8.71 6.11 15.87
C ALA A 23 -8.79 4.61 15.53
N ALA A 24 -7.70 3.88 15.73
CA ALA A 24 -7.58 2.45 15.42
C ALA A 24 -8.70 1.58 16.05
N TRP A 25 -9.04 1.84 17.31
CA TRP A 25 -10.09 1.11 18.03
C TRP A 25 -11.49 1.30 17.41
N GLU A 26 -11.74 2.46 16.80
CA GLU A 26 -13.01 2.73 16.14
C GLU A 26 -13.11 1.96 14.81
N LEU A 27 -12.01 1.93 14.05
CA LEU A 27 -11.91 1.12 12.83
C LEU A 27 -12.08 -0.37 13.13
N VAL A 28 -11.58 -0.85 14.25
CA VAL A 28 -11.84 -2.21 14.75
C VAL A 28 -13.34 -2.46 14.98
N ARG A 29 -14.05 -1.55 15.68
CA ARG A 29 -15.51 -1.70 15.89
C ARG A 29 -16.26 -1.76 14.57
N ARG A 30 -15.90 -0.90 13.62
CA ARG A 30 -16.49 -0.86 12.28
C ARG A 30 -16.18 -2.13 11.49
N GLY A 31 -14.95 -2.63 11.60
CA GLY A 31 -14.52 -3.89 10.99
C GLY A 31 -15.35 -5.07 11.48
N ILE A 32 -15.59 -5.17 12.79
CA ILE A 32 -16.47 -6.20 13.37
C ILE A 32 -17.90 -6.08 12.81
N GLN A 33 -18.47 -4.88 12.73
CA GLN A 33 -19.80 -4.66 12.18
C GLN A 33 -19.91 -5.07 10.69
N LYS A 34 -18.80 -4.97 9.95
CA LYS A 34 -18.70 -5.36 8.54
C LYS A 34 -18.20 -6.79 8.33
N ASN A 35 -18.03 -7.57 9.40
CA ASN A 35 -17.47 -8.93 9.36
C ASN A 35 -16.08 -9.02 8.70
N MET A 36 -15.23 -8.01 8.92
CA MET A 36 -13.81 -8.08 8.57
C MET A 36 -13.14 -9.18 9.38
N ALA A 37 -12.27 -9.96 8.74
CA ALA A 37 -11.48 -10.99 9.40
C ALA A 37 -10.17 -10.42 9.97
N ALA A 38 -9.55 -9.48 9.26
CA ALA A 38 -8.25 -8.91 9.63
C ALA A 38 -8.12 -7.45 9.20
N ILE A 39 -7.39 -6.66 10.00
CA ILE A 39 -6.98 -5.29 9.67
C ILE A 39 -5.49 -5.15 9.97
N GLY A 40 -4.71 -4.70 8.98
CA GLY A 40 -3.35 -4.23 9.11
C GLY A 40 -3.35 -2.71 9.14
N PHE A 41 -3.02 -2.15 10.30
CA PHE A 41 -2.81 -0.73 10.42
C PHE A 41 -1.40 -0.37 9.97
N VAL A 42 -1.25 0.72 9.23
CA VAL A 42 0.05 1.26 8.82
C VAL A 42 0.07 2.74 9.18
N ALA A 43 0.97 3.12 10.08
CA ALA A 43 1.24 4.53 10.33
C ALA A 43 2.30 5.03 9.35
N HIS A 44 2.15 6.27 8.91
CA HIS A 44 3.14 6.99 8.12
C HIS A 44 4.46 7.15 8.89
N LEU A 45 5.56 6.71 8.28
CA LEU A 45 6.94 7.01 8.66
C LEU A 45 7.64 7.64 7.46
N ASP A 46 7.40 8.94 7.28
CA ASP A 46 7.98 9.70 6.17
C ASP A 46 9.26 10.42 6.62
N LEU A 47 10.32 10.18 5.84
CA LEU A 47 11.69 10.57 6.18
C LEU A 47 12.23 11.71 5.32
N ASP A 48 11.52 12.06 4.23
CA ASP A 48 11.86 13.23 3.41
C ASP A 48 11.30 14.51 4.06
N PRO A 49 12.14 15.51 4.39
CA PRO A 49 11.67 16.80 4.92
C PRO A 49 10.72 17.57 4.00
N ALA A 50 10.65 17.22 2.72
CA ALA A 50 9.69 17.78 1.78
C ALA A 50 8.29 17.15 1.89
N ASP A 51 8.16 16.02 2.59
CA ASP A 51 6.90 15.32 2.77
C ASP A 51 6.01 16.03 3.82
N PRO A 52 4.70 16.23 3.56
CA PRO A 52 3.78 16.81 4.54
C PRO A 52 3.67 16.04 5.86
N CYS A 53 3.93 14.73 5.85
CA CYS A 53 3.90 13.82 6.99
C CYS A 53 5.28 13.63 7.65
N TYR A 54 6.30 14.41 7.24
CA TYR A 54 7.66 14.28 7.74
C TYR A 54 7.76 14.29 9.27
N ASP A 55 8.46 13.29 9.82
CA ASP A 55 8.80 13.13 11.24
C ASP A 55 7.60 13.23 12.21
N SER A 56 6.40 12.89 11.74
CA SER A 56 5.19 12.91 12.58
C SER A 56 4.98 11.64 13.41
N PHE A 57 5.74 10.57 13.13
CA PHE A 57 5.52 9.26 13.73
C PHE A 57 5.98 9.20 15.19
N ASP A 58 5.03 9.04 16.11
CA ASP A 58 5.28 8.70 17.50
C ASP A 58 5.02 7.20 17.77
N ARG A 59 6.07 6.47 18.10
CA ARG A 59 6.00 5.02 18.35
C ARG A 59 5.22 4.69 19.62
N GLU A 60 5.38 5.45 20.69
CA GLU A 60 4.74 5.13 21.98
C GLU A 60 3.22 5.35 21.88
N GLU A 61 2.81 6.43 21.20
CA GLU A 61 1.39 6.67 20.90
C GLU A 61 0.82 5.58 19.98
N TYR A 62 1.55 5.21 18.93
CA TYR A 62 1.12 4.15 18.01
C TYR A 62 0.99 2.78 18.70
N ASP A 63 1.95 2.41 19.55
CA ASP A 63 1.89 1.18 20.36
C ASP A 63 0.65 1.16 21.26
N TYR A 64 0.35 2.28 21.91
CA TYR A 64 -0.83 2.42 22.74
C TYR A 64 -2.13 2.30 21.91
N SER A 65 -2.19 2.98 20.76
CA SER A 65 -3.32 2.97 19.83
C SER A 65 -3.64 1.56 19.34
N ILE A 66 -2.63 0.82 18.87
CA ILE A 66 -2.77 -0.58 18.43
C ILE A 66 -3.10 -1.51 19.60
N GLY A 67 -2.49 -1.31 20.78
CA GLY A 67 -2.82 -2.09 21.97
C GLY A 67 -4.30 -1.97 22.34
N ARG A 68 -4.85 -0.75 22.30
CA ARG A 68 -6.28 -0.50 22.49
C ARG A 68 -7.13 -1.16 21.40
N ALA A 69 -6.72 -1.07 20.13
CA ALA A 69 -7.44 -1.68 19.02
C ALA A 69 -7.51 -3.22 19.15
N ARG A 70 -6.40 -3.87 19.52
CA ARG A 70 -6.34 -5.31 19.83
C ARG A 70 -7.25 -5.68 21.00
N HIS A 71 -7.32 -4.86 22.05
CA HIS A 71 -8.25 -5.08 23.15
C HIS A 71 -9.72 -5.00 22.69
N GLU A 72 -10.07 -3.97 21.92
CA GLU A 72 -11.42 -3.75 21.41
C GLU A 72 -11.88 -4.83 20.41
N SER A 73 -10.94 -5.46 19.70
CA SER A 73 -11.25 -6.57 18.79
C SER A 73 -11.88 -7.75 19.54
N ALA A 74 -11.46 -7.96 20.80
CA ALA A 74 -11.86 -9.09 21.63
C ALA A 74 -11.70 -10.45 20.91
N GLY A 75 -10.69 -10.55 20.03
CA GLY A 75 -10.42 -11.75 19.22
C GLY A 75 -11.43 -12.02 18.09
N ARG A 76 -12.35 -11.09 17.80
CA ARG A 76 -13.33 -11.22 16.70
C ARG A 76 -12.79 -10.84 15.33
N LEU A 77 -11.75 -10.01 15.30
CA LEU A 77 -10.93 -9.77 14.12
C LEU A 77 -9.45 -9.79 14.52
N GLU A 78 -8.60 -10.12 13.56
CA GLU A 78 -7.14 -10.00 13.68
C GLU A 78 -6.71 -8.54 13.47
N VAL A 79 -5.79 -8.07 14.32
CA VAL A 79 -5.26 -6.70 14.28
C VAL A 79 -3.74 -6.76 14.22
N MET A 80 -3.20 -6.31 13.10
CA MET A 80 -1.77 -6.27 12.81
C MET A 80 -1.25 -4.84 12.86
N LYS A 81 0.02 -4.71 13.25
CA LYS A 81 0.72 -3.43 13.37
C LYS A 81 1.81 -3.35 12.30
N GLY A 82 1.67 -2.48 11.32
CA GLY A 82 2.67 -2.22 10.31
C GLY A 82 3.12 -0.77 10.30
N LEU A 83 4.04 -0.46 9.39
CA LEU A 83 4.41 0.91 9.03
C LEU A 83 4.38 1.05 7.52
N GLU A 84 3.95 2.21 7.05
CA GLU A 84 4.24 2.66 5.70
C GLU A 84 5.43 3.60 5.75
N VAL A 85 6.52 3.21 5.12
CA VAL A 85 7.75 3.99 5.09
C VAL A 85 7.88 4.64 3.71
N GLY A 86 7.89 5.97 3.69
CA GLY A 86 8.15 6.76 2.49
C GLY A 86 9.62 6.71 2.08
N GLU A 87 9.88 6.35 0.83
CA GLU A 87 11.22 6.27 0.21
C GLU A 87 12.34 5.67 1.08
N PRO A 88 12.14 4.46 1.66
CA PRO A 88 13.11 3.86 2.58
C PRO A 88 14.51 3.69 1.96
N HIS A 89 14.62 3.58 0.64
CA HIS A 89 15.90 3.48 -0.06
C HIS A 89 16.71 4.77 -0.12
N ARG A 90 16.06 5.94 0.04
CA ARG A 90 16.73 7.26 0.14
C ARG A 90 17.25 7.50 1.56
N PHE A 91 16.62 6.90 2.56
CA PHE A 91 16.91 7.11 3.99
C PHE A 91 17.22 5.81 4.75
N GLN A 92 17.96 4.89 4.13
CA GLN A 92 18.12 3.50 4.60
C GLN A 92 18.53 3.37 6.07
N GLU A 93 19.56 4.11 6.51
CA GLU A 93 20.05 4.00 7.88
C GLU A 93 18.99 4.44 8.90
N GLU A 94 18.28 5.54 8.60
CA GLU A 94 17.22 6.06 9.47
C GLU A 94 15.98 5.16 9.43
N ALA A 95 15.58 4.68 8.25
CA ALA A 95 14.47 3.75 8.08
C ALA A 95 14.70 2.47 8.88
N LEU A 96 15.88 1.84 8.71
CA LEU A 96 16.26 0.64 9.46
C LEU A 96 16.27 0.91 10.97
N ARG A 97 16.87 2.02 11.40
CA ARG A 97 16.90 2.41 12.81
C ARG A 97 15.50 2.60 13.38
N ARG A 98 14.56 3.19 12.64
CA ARG A 98 13.19 3.41 13.13
C ARG A 98 12.40 2.10 13.18
N VAL A 99 12.55 1.24 12.18
CA VAL A 99 11.91 -0.07 12.08
C VAL A 99 12.42 -1.03 13.16
N ASP A 100 13.74 -1.14 13.35
CA ASP A 100 14.37 -2.09 14.30
C ASP A 100 14.06 -1.79 15.78
N TYR A 101 13.66 -0.56 16.09
CA TYR A 101 13.30 -0.17 17.47
C TYR A 101 11.86 -0.52 17.83
N GLY A 102 11.06 -1.06 16.89
CA GLY A 102 9.70 -1.50 17.15
C GLY A 102 9.47 -2.95 16.75
N GLU A 103 8.39 -3.53 17.28
CA GLU A 103 7.87 -4.81 16.80
C GLU A 103 6.73 -4.52 15.81
N TYR A 104 6.94 -4.92 14.56
CA TYR A 104 6.00 -4.73 13.46
C TYR A 104 5.69 -6.07 12.80
N ASP A 105 4.42 -6.26 12.45
CA ASP A 105 3.93 -7.42 11.71
C ASP A 105 4.36 -7.37 10.24
N PHE A 106 4.46 -6.17 9.66
CA PHE A 106 4.92 -5.95 8.27
C PHE A 106 5.34 -4.49 8.06
N ILE A 107 6.17 -4.27 7.05
CA ILE A 107 6.64 -2.96 6.59
C ILE A 107 6.25 -2.79 5.13
N VAL A 108 5.52 -1.72 4.86
CA VAL A 108 5.12 -1.29 3.54
C VAL A 108 6.11 -0.23 3.07
N GLY A 109 6.73 -0.46 1.91
CA GLY A 109 7.54 0.57 1.26
C GLY A 109 6.71 1.31 0.21
N ALA A 110 6.71 2.63 0.31
CA ALA A 110 5.95 3.50 -0.56
C ALA A 110 6.84 4.53 -1.26
N LEU A 111 6.46 4.85 -2.49
CA LEU A 111 7.06 5.91 -3.28
C LEU A 111 6.00 6.98 -3.53
N HIS A 112 6.09 8.09 -2.80
CA HIS A 112 5.21 9.24 -2.88
C HIS A 112 5.86 10.42 -3.60
N SER A 113 7.19 10.46 -3.71
CA SER A 113 7.95 11.52 -4.38
C SER A 113 9.07 11.00 -5.28
N VAL A 114 9.37 11.73 -6.35
CA VAL A 114 10.56 11.50 -7.19
C VAL A 114 11.40 12.78 -7.18
N GLU A 115 12.72 12.63 -7.15
CA GLU A 115 13.62 13.78 -7.05
C GLU A 115 13.37 14.78 -8.19
N GLY A 116 13.11 16.04 -7.80
CA GLY A 116 12.85 17.12 -8.74
C GLY A 116 11.45 17.13 -9.37
N THR A 117 10.54 16.24 -8.98
CA THR A 117 9.12 16.28 -9.40
C THR A 117 8.17 16.74 -8.29
N GLY A 118 8.59 16.67 -7.02
CA GLY A 118 7.66 16.79 -5.89
C GLY A 118 6.82 15.52 -5.73
N MET A 119 5.65 15.64 -5.09
CA MET A 119 4.79 14.50 -4.78
C MET A 119 4.11 13.98 -6.05
N VAL A 120 4.32 12.72 -6.42
CA VAL A 120 3.76 12.12 -7.65
C VAL A 120 2.24 11.99 -7.61
N LEU A 121 1.66 12.01 -6.42
CA LEU A 121 0.22 12.03 -6.20
C LEU A 121 -0.42 13.43 -6.35
N GLY A 122 0.40 14.47 -6.49
CA GLY A 122 0.00 15.86 -6.69
C GLY A 122 0.08 16.29 -8.16
N GLU A 123 -0.60 17.40 -8.51
CA GLU A 123 -0.56 17.94 -9.87
C GLU A 123 0.78 18.62 -10.20
N GLU A 124 1.51 19.06 -9.17
CA GLU A 124 2.81 19.72 -9.29
C GLU A 124 3.84 18.85 -10.02
N ALA A 125 3.78 17.52 -9.85
CA ALA A 125 4.64 16.59 -10.55
C ALA A 125 4.45 16.62 -12.07
N PHE A 126 3.26 17.04 -12.53
CA PHE A 126 2.85 17.03 -13.93
C PHE A 126 2.68 18.44 -14.52
N GLY A 127 3.10 19.49 -13.81
CA GLY A 127 2.92 20.88 -14.24
C GLY A 127 3.97 21.39 -15.23
N GLU A 128 5.25 21.05 -15.00
CA GLU A 128 6.39 21.59 -15.77
C GLU A 128 7.20 20.53 -16.53
N ARG A 129 6.82 19.26 -16.43
CA ARG A 129 7.53 18.11 -17.00
C ARG A 129 6.65 17.33 -17.96
N GLU A 130 7.28 16.65 -18.91
CA GLU A 130 6.58 15.70 -19.77
C GLU A 130 6.06 14.52 -18.91
N PRO A 131 4.76 14.19 -18.95
CA PRO A 131 4.17 13.19 -18.05
C PRO A 131 4.85 11.82 -18.11
N LEU A 132 5.30 11.40 -19.30
CA LEU A 132 6.00 10.11 -19.45
C LEU A 132 7.35 10.09 -18.74
N GLU A 133 8.09 11.21 -18.71
CA GLU A 133 9.37 11.29 -17.99
C GLU A 133 9.18 11.16 -16.47
N VAL A 134 8.09 11.71 -15.93
CA VAL A 134 7.73 11.58 -14.52
C VAL A 134 7.42 10.12 -14.17
N ILE A 135 6.68 9.44 -15.04
CA ILE A 135 6.31 8.03 -14.87
C ILE A 135 7.54 7.11 -14.98
N GLU A 136 8.41 7.37 -15.95
CA GLU A 136 9.69 6.64 -16.09
C GLU A 136 10.58 6.83 -14.86
N GLY A 137 10.67 8.05 -14.33
CA GLY A 137 11.36 8.35 -13.08
C GLY A 137 10.76 7.60 -11.88
N TYR A 138 9.42 7.58 -11.77
CA TYR A 138 8.72 6.82 -10.74
C TYR A 138 9.05 5.32 -10.78
N TYR A 139 9.07 4.71 -11.96
CA TYR A 139 9.39 3.28 -12.07
C TYR A 139 10.87 2.97 -11.85
N ALA A 140 11.78 3.82 -12.34
CA ALA A 140 13.20 3.68 -12.06
C ALA A 140 13.48 3.76 -10.56
N GLU A 141 12.87 4.73 -9.87
CA GLU A 141 13.02 4.90 -8.43
C GLU A 141 12.36 3.76 -7.63
N THR A 142 11.20 3.28 -8.08
CA THR A 142 10.54 2.08 -7.52
C THR A 142 11.46 0.85 -7.59
N LEU A 143 12.16 0.67 -8.71
CA LEU A 143 13.10 -0.43 -8.86
C LEU A 143 14.30 -0.29 -7.90
N VAL A 144 14.85 0.92 -7.75
CA VAL A 144 15.91 1.19 -6.76
C VAL A 144 15.42 0.91 -5.34
N MET A 145 14.19 1.30 -5.02
CA MET A 145 13.55 0.99 -3.74
C MET A 145 13.47 -0.52 -3.50
N LEU A 146 12.95 -1.24 -4.49
CA LEU A 146 12.89 -2.70 -4.50
C LEU A 146 14.24 -3.39 -4.45
N GLN A 147 15.34 -2.75 -4.79
CA GLN A 147 16.66 -3.38 -4.70
C GLN A 147 17.36 -3.13 -3.36
N ARG A 148 16.99 -2.07 -2.64
CA ARG A 148 17.77 -1.56 -1.51
C ARG A 148 17.02 -1.51 -0.18
N ALA A 149 15.70 -1.33 -0.21
CA ALA A 149 14.91 -1.18 1.01
C ALA A 149 14.64 -2.53 1.67
N ASP A 150 14.61 -2.53 3.00
CA ASP A 150 14.12 -3.65 3.80
C ASP A 150 12.61 -3.49 4.05
N MET A 151 11.79 -4.22 3.30
CA MET A 151 10.33 -4.09 3.29
C MET A 151 9.67 -5.41 2.90
N ASP A 152 8.41 -5.58 3.28
CA ASP A 152 7.63 -6.81 3.03
C ASP A 152 6.58 -6.62 1.92
N VAL A 153 6.08 -5.39 1.74
CA VAL A 153 5.02 -5.05 0.80
C VAL A 153 5.42 -3.81 0.01
N LEU A 154 5.23 -3.83 -1.31
CA LEU A 154 5.30 -2.64 -2.15
C LEU A 154 3.90 -2.00 -2.24
N ALA A 155 3.75 -0.77 -1.76
CA ALA A 155 2.50 -0.03 -1.83
C ALA A 155 2.16 0.47 -3.23
N HIS A 156 0.86 0.45 -3.55
CA HIS A 156 0.17 1.19 -4.61
C HIS A 156 1.02 1.52 -5.85
N LEU A 157 1.59 0.49 -6.50
CA LEU A 157 2.38 0.64 -7.73
C LEU A 157 1.51 1.31 -8.80
N GLY A 158 1.82 2.56 -9.17
CA GLY A 158 0.99 3.35 -10.10
C GLY A 158 0.27 4.55 -9.46
N LEU A 159 0.60 4.90 -8.21
CA LEU A 159 0.02 6.04 -7.48
C LEU A 159 0.07 7.37 -8.26
N PHE A 160 1.05 7.56 -9.14
CA PHE A 160 1.19 8.76 -9.98
C PHE A 160 -0.08 9.11 -10.78
N ARG A 161 -0.94 8.12 -11.06
CA ARG A 161 -2.23 8.30 -11.74
C ARG A 161 -3.14 9.28 -11.01
N ARG A 162 -3.03 9.37 -9.68
CA ARG A 162 -3.74 10.37 -8.88
C ARG A 162 -3.30 11.78 -9.26
N GLY A 163 -1.99 12.04 -9.33
CA GLY A 163 -1.43 13.32 -9.75
C GLY A 163 -1.85 13.67 -11.18
N MET A 164 -1.75 12.72 -12.11
CA MET A 164 -2.21 12.88 -13.50
C MET A 164 -3.69 13.29 -13.58
N ALA A 165 -4.57 12.61 -12.84
CA ALA A 165 -6.00 12.88 -12.88
C ALA A 165 -6.37 14.23 -12.23
N ILE A 166 -5.60 14.69 -11.24
CA ILE A 166 -5.75 16.03 -10.67
C ILE A 166 -5.34 17.08 -11.72
N ALA A 167 -4.20 16.87 -12.39
CA ALA A 167 -3.69 17.73 -13.47
C ALA A 167 -4.56 17.70 -14.75
N GLY A 168 -5.59 16.87 -14.82
CA GLY A 168 -6.50 16.75 -15.98
C GLY A 168 -5.90 15.99 -17.16
N LEU A 169 -4.87 15.18 -16.91
CA LEU A 169 -4.24 14.31 -17.91
C LEU A 169 -5.02 13.01 -18.09
N ASP A 170 -4.83 12.38 -19.25
CA ASP A 170 -5.38 11.07 -19.54
C ASP A 170 -4.64 9.98 -18.73
N THR A 171 -5.39 9.23 -17.94
CA THR A 171 -4.87 8.11 -17.14
C THR A 171 -5.12 6.76 -17.80
N SER A 172 -5.47 6.68 -19.08
CA SER A 172 -5.80 5.42 -19.76
C SER A 172 -4.60 4.68 -20.39
N LEU A 173 -3.38 4.96 -19.91
CA LEU A 173 -2.18 4.26 -20.38
C LEU A 173 -2.10 2.81 -19.87
N ASP A 174 -1.49 1.92 -20.68
CA ASP A 174 -1.16 0.54 -20.30
C ASP A 174 0.36 0.40 -20.16
N GLU A 175 0.82 0.27 -18.92
CA GLU A 175 2.25 0.24 -18.61
C GLU A 175 2.93 -1.04 -19.10
N THR A 176 2.16 -2.12 -19.27
CA THR A 176 2.68 -3.40 -19.75
C THR A 176 2.98 -3.36 -21.25
N GLU A 177 2.33 -2.46 -22.00
CA GLU A 177 2.57 -2.24 -23.43
C GLU A 177 3.62 -1.15 -23.66
N ILE A 178 3.61 -0.08 -22.86
CA ILE A 178 4.54 1.06 -23.04
C ILE A 178 5.94 0.72 -22.52
N TRP A 179 6.04 0.09 -21.34
CA TRP A 179 7.32 -0.26 -20.71
C TRP A 179 7.38 -1.74 -20.30
N PRO A 180 7.25 -2.68 -21.26
CA PRO A 180 7.15 -4.12 -20.95
C PRO A 180 8.35 -4.64 -20.17
N GLU A 181 9.57 -4.22 -20.52
CA GLU A 181 10.79 -4.69 -19.85
C GLU A 181 10.92 -4.12 -18.44
N THR A 182 10.62 -2.83 -18.24
CA THR A 182 10.61 -2.21 -16.91
C THR A 182 9.58 -2.87 -16.00
N MET A 183 8.38 -3.17 -16.52
CA MET A 183 7.36 -3.86 -15.73
C MET A 183 7.81 -5.28 -15.37
N ARG A 184 8.39 -6.03 -16.32
CA ARG A 184 8.95 -7.35 -16.02
C ARG A 184 10.06 -7.28 -14.97
N GLU A 185 10.94 -6.29 -15.04
CA GLU A 185 12.04 -6.15 -14.08
C GLU A 185 11.55 -5.85 -12.66
N ILE A 186 10.61 -4.92 -12.50
CA ILE A 186 9.97 -4.61 -11.22
C ILE A 186 9.28 -5.84 -10.64
N LEU A 187 8.44 -6.49 -11.45
CA LEU A 187 7.66 -7.64 -11.03
C LEU A 187 8.54 -8.86 -10.72
N GLN A 188 9.60 -9.09 -11.49
CA GLN A 188 10.57 -10.15 -11.20
C GLN A 188 11.32 -9.86 -9.90
N THR A 189 11.68 -8.61 -9.64
CA THR A 189 12.35 -8.21 -8.39
C THR A 189 11.46 -8.48 -7.17
N LEU A 190 10.15 -8.21 -7.26
CA LEU A 190 9.19 -8.58 -6.21
C LEU A 190 9.19 -10.08 -5.94
N ILE A 191 9.13 -10.90 -7.00
CA ILE A 191 9.13 -12.36 -6.90
C ILE A 191 10.42 -12.87 -6.25
N ASP A 192 11.58 -12.43 -6.75
CA ASP A 192 12.89 -12.90 -6.32
C ASP A 192 13.19 -12.51 -4.86
N ARG A 193 12.72 -11.34 -4.42
CA ARG A 193 12.88 -10.87 -3.05
C ARG A 193 11.80 -11.37 -2.09
N GLY A 194 10.73 -11.98 -2.59
CA GLY A 194 9.60 -12.39 -1.76
C GLY A 194 8.82 -11.21 -1.16
N ILE A 195 8.78 -10.08 -1.88
CA ILE A 195 8.02 -8.88 -1.48
C ILE A 195 6.61 -8.99 -2.06
N SER A 196 5.59 -8.77 -1.25
CA SER A 196 4.20 -8.74 -1.73
C SER A 196 3.94 -7.52 -2.59
N LEU A 197 3.19 -7.74 -3.67
CA LEU A 197 2.58 -6.67 -4.44
C LEU A 197 1.24 -6.30 -3.79
N GLU A 198 1.11 -5.06 -3.31
CA GLU A 198 -0.20 -4.58 -2.88
C GLU A 198 -1.16 -4.42 -4.06
N LEU A 199 -2.38 -4.94 -3.93
CA LEU A 199 -3.52 -4.46 -4.68
C LEU A 199 -4.26 -3.42 -3.85
N ASN A 200 -4.01 -2.15 -4.17
CA ASN A 200 -4.60 -1.00 -3.51
C ASN A 200 -5.89 -0.58 -4.23
N THR A 201 -6.98 -0.48 -3.49
CA THR A 201 -8.30 -0.10 -4.01
C THR A 201 -8.55 1.40 -3.94
N SER A 202 -7.56 2.21 -3.55
CA SER A 202 -7.74 3.64 -3.36
C SER A 202 -8.03 4.42 -4.63
N GLY A 203 -7.46 4.03 -5.77
CA GLY A 203 -7.77 4.70 -7.04
C GLY A 203 -9.22 4.51 -7.51
N LEU A 204 -9.93 3.47 -7.04
CA LEU A 204 -11.35 3.22 -7.41
C LEU A 204 -12.31 4.31 -6.92
N ARG A 205 -11.96 5.03 -5.85
CA ARG A 205 -12.74 6.18 -5.32
C ARG A 205 -12.27 7.53 -5.89
N ARG A 206 -11.27 7.53 -6.77
CA ARG A 206 -10.68 8.73 -7.37
C ARG A 206 -11.14 8.86 -8.83
N LYS A 207 -10.69 9.92 -9.51
CA LYS A 207 -11.16 10.25 -10.88
C LYS A 207 -10.76 9.17 -11.89
N GLU A 208 -9.54 8.65 -11.75
CA GLU A 208 -8.95 7.57 -12.53
C GLU A 208 -9.70 6.23 -12.38
N SER A 209 -10.46 6.05 -11.30
CA SER A 209 -11.38 4.91 -11.11
C SER A 209 -10.76 3.52 -11.36
N ILE A 210 -9.48 3.35 -11.02
CA ILE A 210 -8.70 2.12 -11.26
C ILE A 210 -7.96 1.71 -9.98
N THR A 211 -7.59 0.43 -9.86
CA THR A 211 -6.75 -0.05 -8.74
C THR A 211 -5.27 0.28 -9.00
N TYR A 212 -4.46 0.22 -7.94
CA TYR A 212 -3.00 0.27 -8.07
C TYR A 212 -2.40 -1.06 -7.56
N PRO A 213 -1.67 -1.81 -8.37
CA PRO A 213 -1.45 -1.59 -9.79
C PRO A 213 -2.71 -1.84 -10.63
N THR A 214 -2.61 -1.54 -11.92
CA THR A 214 -3.66 -1.81 -12.89
C THR A 214 -3.96 -3.31 -13.02
N PRO A 215 -5.17 -3.70 -13.45
CA PRO A 215 -5.51 -5.09 -13.75
C PRO A 215 -4.54 -5.79 -14.72
N GLU A 216 -3.94 -5.04 -15.64
CA GLU A 216 -2.96 -5.48 -16.63
C GLU A 216 -1.63 -5.87 -15.97
N ILE A 217 -1.06 -4.99 -15.14
CA ILE A 217 0.15 -5.29 -14.35
C ILE A 217 -0.09 -6.46 -13.39
N LEU A 218 -1.25 -6.50 -12.72
CA LEU A 218 -1.61 -7.61 -11.83
C LEU A 218 -1.68 -8.95 -12.59
N GLY A 219 -2.23 -8.94 -13.81
CA GLY A 219 -2.25 -10.10 -14.70
C GLY A 219 -0.85 -10.53 -15.17
N LEU A 220 0.01 -9.57 -15.51
CA LEU A 220 1.40 -9.82 -15.86
C LEU A 220 2.17 -10.46 -14.68
N TYR A 221 2.02 -9.91 -13.48
CA TYR A 221 2.63 -10.43 -12.26
C TYR A 221 2.24 -11.89 -12.02
N ARG A 222 0.94 -12.21 -12.13
CA ARG A 222 0.48 -13.60 -12.04
C ARG A 222 1.08 -14.48 -13.14
N GLY A 223 1.08 -14.01 -14.39
CA GLY A 223 1.61 -14.73 -15.54
C GLY A 223 3.11 -15.05 -15.43
N MET A 224 3.85 -14.24 -14.67
CA MET A 224 5.27 -14.45 -14.34
C MET A 224 5.49 -15.41 -13.17
N GLY A 225 4.43 -15.92 -12.55
CA GLY A 225 4.49 -16.83 -11.40
C GLY A 225 4.38 -16.14 -10.05
N GLY A 226 4.16 -14.82 -10.02
CA GLY A 226 3.90 -14.06 -8.80
C GLY A 226 2.67 -14.57 -8.06
N THR A 227 2.78 -14.69 -6.74
CA THR A 227 1.72 -15.20 -5.85
C THR A 227 1.49 -14.32 -4.62
N LEU A 228 2.54 -13.64 -4.13
CA LEU A 228 2.47 -12.81 -2.94
C LEU A 228 1.75 -11.50 -3.27
N VAL A 229 0.51 -11.38 -2.80
CA VAL A 229 -0.33 -10.18 -2.92
C VAL A 229 -0.98 -9.84 -1.58
N THR A 230 -1.03 -8.56 -1.25
CA THR A 230 -1.88 -8.02 -0.18
C THR A 230 -3.04 -7.25 -0.78
N LEU A 231 -4.10 -7.03 0.00
CA LEU A 231 -5.24 -6.21 -0.39
C LEU A 231 -5.34 -5.04 0.59
N GLY A 232 -5.31 -3.82 0.09
CA GLY A 232 -5.30 -2.60 0.91
C GLY A 232 -6.33 -1.58 0.41
N SER A 233 -7.00 -0.88 1.32
CA SER A 233 -7.91 0.21 0.94
C SER A 233 -7.29 1.60 1.04
N ASP A 234 -6.17 1.74 1.75
CA ASP A 234 -5.50 3.02 2.00
C ASP A 234 -6.53 4.01 2.63
N SER A 235 -7.18 3.49 3.68
CA SER A 235 -8.25 4.20 4.38
C SER A 235 -7.68 5.28 5.28
N HIS A 236 -8.02 6.53 4.98
CA HIS A 236 -7.61 7.70 5.78
C HIS A 236 -8.77 8.39 6.52
N ARG A 237 -10.01 8.23 6.02
CA ARG A 237 -11.17 9.00 6.49
C ARG A 237 -12.49 8.26 6.28
N ASP A 238 -13.53 8.72 6.96
CA ASP A 238 -14.82 8.04 7.10
C ASP A 238 -15.45 7.46 5.83
N PRO A 239 -15.63 8.21 4.71
CA PRO A 239 -16.27 7.66 3.52
C PRO A 239 -15.45 6.56 2.84
N HIS A 240 -14.17 6.40 3.19
CA HIS A 240 -13.24 5.51 2.49
C HIS A 240 -12.94 4.22 3.27
N VAL A 241 -13.41 4.12 4.51
CA VAL A 241 -13.13 2.98 5.39
C VAL A 241 -13.51 1.65 4.73
N PHE A 242 -12.50 0.83 4.46
CA PHE A 242 -12.59 -0.48 3.79
C PHE A 242 -13.15 -0.41 2.36
N PHE A 243 -13.00 0.72 1.68
CA PHE A 243 -13.57 0.96 0.36
C PHE A 243 -12.96 0.01 -0.69
N GLY A 244 -13.80 -0.52 -1.58
CA GLY A 244 -13.35 -1.28 -2.75
C GLY A 244 -12.78 -2.67 -2.46
N LEU A 245 -12.61 -3.10 -1.20
CA LEU A 245 -12.00 -4.41 -0.87
C LEU A 245 -12.72 -5.60 -1.53
N ALA A 246 -14.06 -5.57 -1.58
CA ALA A 246 -14.82 -6.62 -2.26
C ALA A 246 -14.50 -6.66 -3.77
N GLN A 247 -14.36 -5.49 -4.41
CA GLN A 247 -14.00 -5.40 -5.83
C GLN A 247 -12.55 -5.85 -6.05
N GLY A 248 -11.62 -5.43 -5.20
CA GLY A 248 -10.22 -5.87 -5.26
C GLY A 248 -10.09 -7.37 -5.08
N ARG A 249 -10.84 -7.99 -4.16
CA ARG A 249 -10.89 -9.45 -4.00
C ARG A 249 -11.38 -10.17 -5.25
N GLU A 250 -12.45 -9.69 -5.87
CA GLU A 250 -12.94 -10.29 -7.12
C GLU A 250 -11.95 -10.10 -8.27
N LEU A 251 -11.27 -8.96 -8.34
CA LEU A 251 -10.19 -8.73 -9.31
C LEU A 251 -9.02 -9.69 -9.11
N LEU A 252 -8.58 -9.94 -7.86
CA LEU A 252 -7.57 -10.97 -7.57
C LEU A 252 -8.00 -12.35 -8.08
N LYS A 253 -9.26 -12.74 -7.83
CA LYS A 253 -9.81 -14.02 -8.34
C LYS A 253 -9.84 -14.08 -9.86
N GLU A 254 -10.29 -13.01 -10.50
CA GLU A 254 -10.33 -12.88 -11.96
C GLU A 254 -8.94 -13.07 -12.56
N LYS A 255 -7.91 -12.49 -11.93
CA LYS A 255 -6.51 -12.63 -12.35
C LYS A 255 -5.86 -13.94 -11.90
N GLY A 256 -6.60 -14.87 -11.30
CA GLY A 256 -6.14 -16.23 -11.00
C GLY A 256 -5.40 -16.38 -9.67
N PHE A 257 -5.62 -15.48 -8.72
CA PHE A 257 -5.21 -15.65 -7.32
C PHE A 257 -6.31 -16.37 -6.53
N ASP A 258 -5.91 -17.33 -5.69
CA ASP A 258 -6.79 -18.08 -4.80
C ASP A 258 -6.58 -17.73 -3.31
N ARG A 259 -5.53 -16.97 -3.03
CA ARG A 259 -5.15 -16.47 -1.72
C ARG A 259 -4.57 -15.07 -1.85
N ALA A 260 -4.76 -14.27 -0.81
CA ALA A 260 -3.96 -13.08 -0.51
C ALA A 260 -3.11 -13.39 0.73
N PHE A 261 -2.35 -12.42 1.21
CA PHE A 261 -1.50 -12.58 2.38
C PHE A 261 -1.78 -11.51 3.42
N ILE A 262 -1.88 -11.95 4.67
CA ILE A 262 -1.73 -11.11 5.86
C ILE A 262 -0.33 -11.37 6.44
N TYR A 263 0.05 -10.68 7.51
CA TYR A 263 1.42 -10.78 8.03
C TYR A 263 1.48 -10.93 9.55
N ARG A 264 2.49 -11.67 10.03
CA ARG A 264 2.82 -11.79 11.45
C ARG A 264 4.33 -11.78 11.62
N GLY A 265 4.85 -10.82 12.37
CA GLY A 265 6.30 -10.69 12.60
C GLY A 265 7.14 -10.80 11.32
N ARG A 266 6.77 -10.04 10.28
CA ARG A 266 7.43 -9.97 8.96
C ARG A 266 7.35 -11.27 8.15
N GLN A 267 6.44 -12.17 8.48
CA GLN A 267 6.19 -13.41 7.75
C GLN A 267 4.81 -13.39 7.10
N PRO A 268 4.71 -13.63 5.78
CA PRO A 268 3.43 -13.71 5.09
C PRO A 268 2.68 -14.97 5.53
N VAL A 269 1.38 -14.80 5.82
CA VAL A 269 0.45 -15.86 6.19
C VAL A 269 -0.68 -15.85 5.19
N GLU A 270 -0.94 -17.02 4.60
CA GLU A 270 -2.00 -17.17 3.60
C GLU A 270 -3.37 -16.78 4.16
N PHE A 271 -4.09 -15.98 3.38
CA PHE A 271 -5.43 -15.55 3.67
C PHE A 271 -6.35 -15.94 2.49
N PRO A 272 -7.41 -16.74 2.72
CA PRO A 272 -8.29 -17.18 1.65
C PRO A 272 -9.12 -16.02 1.11
N ILE A 273 -9.22 -15.91 -0.22
CA ILE A 273 -10.02 -14.90 -0.92
C ILE A 273 -11.20 -15.49 -1.68
#